data_AF-F0M263-F1
#
_entry.id   AF-F0M263-F1
#
_cell.length_a   1.000
_cell.length_b   1.000
_cell.length_c   1.000
_cell.angle_alpha   90.00
_cell.angle_beta   90.00
_cell.angle_gamma   90.00
#
_symmetry.space_group_name_H-M   'P 1'
#
loop_
_entity.id
_entity.type
_entity.pdbx_description
1 polymer ?
#
loop_
_entity_poly.entity_id
_entity_poly.type
_entity_poly.pdbx_seq_one_letter_code
_entity_poly.pdbx_strand_id
1 'polypeptide(L)'
;MDTSEPVRILTVCTGNICRSPVAERLLQAGLNQVVPGGFHVSSAGTRAMAGDPMQPISADIVRTFGGDPDNFAARQLTPKILRGVDLVLTMTSAHRGEVLQLDASLLKRTFTIREFARMLDVLDQRAADAAGDAPAGKNNDDGGRLAANTAFWKGLPARAAGVRHLSLPADSADNDIVDPYRRAPEVYRQMEDELAPAIVSILRHARLNTPA
;
A
#
# COMPACT_ATOMS: atom_id res chain seq x y z
N MET A 1 -9.55 -18.49 -11.89
CA MET A 1 -9.39 -17.52 -10.77
C MET A 1 -10.51 -16.54 -10.93
N ASP A 2 -11.36 -16.39 -9.91
CA ASP A 2 -12.48 -15.46 -9.97
C ASP A 2 -11.94 -14.03 -10.02
N THR A 3 -12.17 -13.35 -11.13
CA THR A 3 -11.72 -11.96 -11.37
C THR A 3 -12.66 -10.94 -10.74
N SER A 4 -13.67 -11.39 -9.98
CA SER A 4 -14.60 -10.54 -9.22
C SER A 4 -14.14 -10.20 -7.80
N GLU A 5 -13.15 -10.92 -7.24
CA GLU A 5 -12.67 -10.63 -5.88
C GLU A 5 -11.76 -9.38 -5.83
N PRO A 6 -11.93 -8.52 -4.81
CA PRO A 6 -11.11 -7.32 -4.64
C PRO A 6 -9.64 -7.67 -4.46
N VAL A 7 -8.77 -6.81 -4.99
CA VAL A 7 -7.33 -6.88 -4.77
C VAL A 7 -7.02 -6.71 -3.29
N ARG A 8 -6.30 -7.67 -2.70
CA ARG A 8 -6.00 -7.66 -1.27
C ARG A 8 -4.63 -7.06 -0.99
N ILE A 9 -4.62 -5.91 -0.33
CA ILE A 9 -3.40 -5.20 0.08
C ILE A 9 -3.25 -5.30 1.60
N LEU A 10 -2.09 -5.74 2.07
CA LEU A 10 -1.76 -5.79 3.49
C LEU A 10 -0.68 -4.77 3.83
N THR A 11 -0.93 -3.87 4.77
CA THR A 11 0.10 -2.98 5.32
C THR A 11 0.64 -3.54 6.64
N VAL A 12 1.96 -3.47 6.85
CA VAL A 12 2.61 -4.12 8.01
C VAL A 12 3.55 -3.18 8.74
N CYS A 13 3.37 -3.03 10.05
CA CYS A 13 4.33 -2.36 10.94
C CYS A 13 4.62 -3.23 12.18
N THR A 14 5.20 -2.66 13.24
CA THR A 14 5.47 -3.41 14.48
C THR A 14 4.19 -3.64 15.28
N GLY A 15 3.61 -2.58 15.86
CA GLY A 15 2.51 -2.67 16.83
C GLY A 15 1.11 -2.68 16.24
N ASN A 16 0.97 -2.40 14.93
CA ASN A 16 -0.31 -2.22 14.25
C ASN A 16 -1.23 -1.14 14.85
N ILE A 17 -0.67 -0.06 15.39
CA ILE A 17 -1.46 1.04 15.97
C ILE A 17 -1.05 2.43 15.47
N CYS A 18 0.08 2.58 14.77
CA CYS A 18 0.56 3.87 14.24
C CYS A 18 0.62 3.88 12.70
N ARG A 19 1.73 3.38 12.13
CA ARG A 19 2.07 3.49 10.71
C ARG A 19 1.19 2.67 9.77
N SER A 20 1.09 1.35 9.99
CA SER A 20 0.29 0.49 9.10
C SER A 20 -1.20 0.79 9.11
N PRO A 21 -1.83 1.16 10.25
CA PRO A 21 -3.23 1.59 10.24
C PRO A 21 -3.46 2.90 9.47
N VAL A 22 -2.55 3.88 9.57
CA VAL A 22 -2.62 5.11 8.75
C VAL A 22 -2.58 4.75 7.27
N ALA A 23 -1.62 3.92 6.86
CA ALA A 23 -1.50 3.47 5.48
C ALA A 23 -2.76 2.70 5.02
N GLU A 24 -3.32 1.82 5.86
CA GLU A 24 -4.55 1.08 5.56
C GLU A 24 -5.71 2.02 5.26
N ARG A 25 -6.03 2.91 6.19
CA ARG A 25 -7.24 3.75 6.12
C ARG A 25 -7.17 4.72 4.94
N LEU A 26 -6.01 5.31 4.70
CA LEU A 26 -5.83 6.28 3.61
C LEU A 26 -5.78 5.59 2.24
N LEU A 27 -5.11 4.44 2.12
CA LEU A 27 -5.13 3.67 0.87
C LEU A 27 -6.54 3.16 0.58
N GLN A 28 -7.27 2.62 1.57
CA GLN A 28 -8.64 2.14 1.37
C GLN A 28 -9.56 3.27 0.91
N ALA A 29 -9.52 4.43 1.58
CA ALA A 29 -10.34 5.59 1.23
C ALA A 29 -10.04 6.08 -0.19
N GLY A 30 -8.75 6.24 -0.53
CA GLY A 30 -8.33 6.70 -1.84
C GLY A 30 -8.65 5.70 -2.95
N LEU A 31 -8.38 4.42 -2.76
CA LEU A 31 -8.62 3.37 -3.77
C LEU A 31 -10.12 3.14 -4.01
N ASN A 32 -10.96 3.29 -2.97
CA ASN A 32 -12.43 3.25 -3.12
C ASN A 32 -12.96 4.35 -4.03
N GLN A 33 -12.30 5.51 -4.10
CA GLN A 33 -12.68 6.58 -5.03
C GLN A 33 -12.27 6.27 -6.48
N VAL A 34 -11.32 5.35 -6.69
CA VAL A 34 -10.81 4.99 -8.01
C VAL A 34 -11.62 3.85 -8.60
N VAL A 35 -11.68 2.71 -7.88
CA VAL A 35 -12.51 1.55 -8.26
C VAL A 35 -13.27 1.09 -7.01
N PRO A 36 -14.51 1.56 -6.82
CA PRO A 36 -15.35 1.13 -5.71
C PRO A 36 -15.47 -0.40 -5.66
N GLY A 37 -15.16 -0.98 -4.51
CA GLY A 37 -15.18 -2.45 -4.33
C GLY A 37 -14.04 -3.20 -5.01
N GLY A 38 -13.10 -2.50 -5.68
CA GLY A 38 -11.95 -3.12 -6.34
C GLY A 38 -10.80 -3.50 -5.43
N PHE A 39 -10.80 -3.00 -4.19
CA PHE A 39 -9.69 -3.15 -3.25
C PHE A 39 -10.17 -3.44 -1.84
N HIS A 40 -9.45 -4.34 -1.18
CA HIS A 40 -9.54 -4.57 0.24
C HIS A 40 -8.16 -4.35 0.85
N VAL A 41 -8.00 -3.21 1.54
CA VAL A 41 -6.78 -2.87 2.27
C VAL A 41 -7.00 -3.21 3.73
N SER A 42 -6.03 -3.89 4.33
CA SER A 42 -6.05 -4.20 5.75
C SER A 42 -4.64 -4.10 6.34
N SER A 43 -4.50 -4.04 7.66
CA SER A 43 -3.19 -3.97 8.30
C SER A 43 -2.96 -5.02 9.38
N ALA A 44 -1.69 -5.32 9.64
CA ALA A 44 -1.26 -6.19 10.73
C ALA A 44 0.07 -5.71 11.34
N GLY A 45 0.43 -6.31 12.47
CA GLY A 45 1.65 -5.98 13.23
C GLY A 45 2.49 -7.21 13.48
N THR A 46 3.80 -7.11 13.31
CA THR A 46 4.71 -8.23 13.57
C THR A 46 4.86 -8.51 15.07
N ARG A 47 4.65 -7.50 15.90
CA ARG A 47 4.51 -7.57 17.36
C ARG A 47 3.32 -6.71 17.77
N ALA A 48 2.13 -7.11 17.32
CA ALA A 48 0.94 -6.29 17.42
C ALA A 48 0.46 -6.11 18.86
N MET A 49 -0.07 -4.93 19.15
CA MET A 49 -0.84 -4.67 20.37
C MET A 49 -2.29 -5.13 20.12
N ALA A 50 -2.49 -6.44 19.97
CA ALA A 50 -3.74 -6.99 19.44
C ALA A 50 -4.97 -6.58 20.26
N GLY A 51 -6.00 -6.08 19.56
CA GLY A 51 -7.23 -5.55 20.17
C GLY A 51 -7.18 -4.04 20.47
N ASP A 52 -6.00 -3.43 20.54
CA ASP A 52 -5.88 -2.00 20.82
C ASP A 52 -6.40 -1.15 19.65
N PRO A 53 -6.98 0.03 19.95
CA PRO A 53 -7.33 0.99 18.91
C PRO A 53 -6.08 1.62 18.29
N MET A 54 -6.29 2.39 17.23
CA MET A 54 -5.25 3.22 16.65
C MET A 54 -4.75 4.24 17.69
N GLN A 55 -3.46 4.57 17.66
CA GLN A 55 -2.93 5.66 18.47
C GLN A 55 -3.66 6.97 18.13
N PRO A 56 -4.01 7.81 19.12
CA PRO A 56 -4.82 9.01 18.89
C PRO A 56 -4.24 9.95 17.81
N ILE A 57 -2.92 10.23 17.85
CA ILE A 57 -2.27 11.09 16.86
C ILE A 57 -2.35 10.47 15.46
N SER A 58 -2.21 9.15 15.34
CA SER A 58 -2.37 8.44 14.07
C SER A 58 -3.82 8.46 13.57
N ALA A 59 -4.81 8.38 14.48
CA ALA A 59 -6.21 8.55 14.13
C ALA A 59 -6.52 9.97 13.63
N ASP A 60 -5.91 10.99 14.22
CA ASP A 60 -6.06 12.38 13.79
C ASP A 60 -5.43 12.64 12.42
N ILE A 61 -4.28 12.03 12.13
CA ILE A 61 -3.70 12.02 10.77
C ILE A 61 -4.70 11.41 9.78
N VAL A 62 -5.26 10.24 10.09
CA VAL A 62 -6.26 9.59 9.23
C VAL A 62 -7.46 10.51 8.96
N ARG A 63 -8.03 11.16 9.97
CA ARG A 63 -9.14 12.11 9.81
C ARG A 63 -8.75 13.30 8.94
N THR A 64 -7.57 13.86 9.18
CA THR A 64 -7.06 15.04 8.47
C THR A 64 -6.95 14.78 6.97
N PHE A 65 -6.54 13.57 6.57
CA PHE A 65 -6.43 13.16 5.17
C PHE A 65 -7.70 12.47 4.62
N GLY A 66 -8.83 12.58 5.31
CA GLY A 66 -10.13 12.13 4.82
C GLY A 66 -10.40 10.63 4.92
N GLY A 67 -9.64 9.91 5.74
CA GLY A 67 -9.94 8.53 6.11
C GLY A 67 -10.79 8.42 7.38
N ASP A 68 -11.23 7.19 7.67
CA ASP A 68 -11.99 6.85 8.88
C ASP A 68 -11.12 6.01 9.83
N PRO A 69 -10.78 6.51 11.04
CA PRO A 69 -10.01 5.74 12.02
C PRO A 69 -10.87 4.78 12.87
N ASP A 70 -12.20 4.89 12.82
CA ASP A 70 -13.09 4.20 13.75
C ASP A 70 -13.22 2.70 13.42
N ASN A 71 -13.74 1.93 14.38
CA ASN A 71 -13.88 0.46 14.26
C ASN A 71 -12.55 -0.24 13.91
N PHE A 72 -11.44 0.29 14.40
CA PHE A 72 -10.12 -0.30 14.24
C PHE A 72 -9.74 -1.12 15.47
N ALA A 73 -9.19 -2.31 15.24
CA ALA A 73 -8.52 -3.09 16.27
C ALA A 73 -7.24 -3.68 15.69
N ALA A 74 -6.12 -3.49 16.38
CA ALA A 74 -4.84 -4.02 15.97
C ALA A 74 -4.84 -5.56 15.93
N ARG A 75 -4.09 -6.14 15.00
CA ARG A 75 -4.06 -7.57 14.71
C ARG A 75 -2.64 -8.07 14.55
N GLN A 76 -2.35 -9.22 15.18
CA GLN A 76 -1.07 -9.90 15.04
C GLN A 76 -0.92 -10.49 13.63
N LEU A 77 0.20 -10.20 12.98
CA LEU A 77 0.58 -10.81 11.73
C LEU A 77 0.76 -12.31 11.94
N THR A 78 0.09 -13.10 11.10
CA THR A 78 0.15 -14.56 11.11
C THR A 78 0.18 -15.08 9.68
N PRO A 79 0.66 -16.31 9.43
CA PRO A 79 0.56 -16.95 8.12
C PRO A 79 -0.87 -17.01 7.59
N LYS A 80 -1.88 -17.10 8.47
CA LYS A 80 -3.29 -17.08 8.08
C LYS A 80 -3.70 -15.74 7.44
N ILE A 81 -3.21 -14.60 7.95
CA ILE A 81 -3.49 -13.27 7.38
C ILE A 81 -2.80 -13.10 6.03
N LEU A 82 -1.63 -13.69 5.84
CA LEU A 82 -0.88 -13.62 4.59
C LEU A 82 -1.54 -14.40 3.43
N ARG A 83 -2.41 -15.36 3.73
CA ARG A 83 -3.08 -16.17 2.71
C ARG A 83 -3.97 -15.32 1.81
N GLY A 84 -3.70 -15.41 0.51
CA GLY A 84 -4.48 -14.73 -0.53
C GLY A 84 -4.19 -13.23 -0.63
N VAL A 85 -3.15 -12.72 0.03
CA VAL A 85 -2.70 -11.34 -0.15
C VAL A 85 -2.03 -11.19 -1.52
N ASP A 86 -2.44 -10.18 -2.28
CA ASP A 86 -1.89 -9.88 -3.60
C ASP A 86 -0.66 -8.97 -3.51
N LEU A 87 -0.63 -8.08 -2.51
CA LEU A 87 0.44 -7.11 -2.27
C LEU A 87 0.62 -6.85 -0.77
N VAL A 88 1.86 -6.92 -0.29
CA VAL A 88 2.25 -6.55 1.08
C VAL A 88 3.13 -5.29 1.05
N LEU A 89 2.72 -4.26 1.78
CA LEU A 89 3.42 -2.99 1.92
C LEU A 89 3.90 -2.83 3.36
N THR A 90 5.21 -2.97 3.57
CA THR A 90 5.80 -2.86 4.91
C THR A 90 6.29 -1.45 5.20
N MET A 91 6.32 -1.09 6.47
CA MET A 91 6.82 0.23 6.89
C MET A 91 8.34 0.29 6.95
N THR A 92 9.00 -0.86 7.13
CA THR A 92 10.47 -0.95 7.11
C THR A 92 10.93 -2.20 6.37
N SER A 93 12.22 -2.23 6.05
CA SER A 93 12.93 -3.37 5.49
C SER A 93 12.98 -4.54 6.48
N ALA A 94 13.04 -4.25 7.79
CA ALA A 94 12.95 -5.27 8.84
C ALA A 94 11.57 -5.95 8.87
N HIS A 95 10.48 -5.18 8.74
CA HIS A 95 9.12 -5.73 8.63
C HIS A 95 8.97 -6.61 7.39
N ARG A 96 9.61 -6.22 6.27
CA ARG A 96 9.67 -7.06 5.07
C ARG A 96 10.36 -8.39 5.35
N GLY A 97 11.47 -8.38 6.08
CA GLY A 97 12.14 -9.60 6.54
C GLY A 97 11.22 -10.51 7.38
N GLU A 98 10.51 -9.93 8.35
CA GLU A 98 9.57 -10.66 9.23
C GLU A 98 8.39 -11.28 8.44
N VAL A 99 7.85 -10.58 7.43
CA VAL A 99 6.84 -11.13 6.52
C VAL A 99 7.39 -12.34 5.75
N LEU A 100 8.59 -12.22 5.19
CA LEU A 100 9.20 -13.27 4.37
C LEU A 100 9.67 -14.50 5.18
N GLN A 101 9.91 -14.32 6.48
CA GLN A 101 10.13 -15.43 7.41
C GLN A 101 8.85 -16.25 7.63
N LEU A 102 7.67 -15.62 7.62
CA LEU A 102 6.38 -16.30 7.75
C LEU A 102 5.94 -16.95 6.44
N ASP A 103 6.20 -16.31 5.30
CA ASP A 103 5.89 -16.84 3.97
C ASP A 103 6.86 -16.30 2.91
N ALA A 104 7.85 -17.13 2.54
CA ALA A 104 8.85 -16.79 1.52
C ALA A 104 8.27 -16.68 0.10
N SER A 105 7.08 -17.26 -0.17
CA SER A 105 6.46 -17.19 -1.50
C SER A 105 6.04 -15.76 -1.87
N LEU A 106 5.90 -14.88 -0.87
CA LEU A 106 5.55 -13.48 -1.03
C LEU A 106 6.73 -12.57 -1.41
N LEU A 107 7.92 -13.12 -1.70
CA LEU A 107 9.13 -12.35 -2.05
C LEU A 107 8.90 -11.33 -3.17
N LYS A 108 8.14 -11.72 -4.19
CA LYS A 108 7.82 -10.87 -5.37
C LYS A 108 6.60 -9.97 -5.15
N ARG A 109 5.97 -10.04 -3.98
CA ARG A 109 4.75 -9.31 -3.59
C ARG A 109 4.92 -8.45 -2.35
N THR A 110 6.11 -8.43 -1.75
CA THR A 110 6.40 -7.71 -0.51
C THR A 110 7.46 -6.64 -0.75
N PHE A 111 7.11 -5.40 -0.46
CA PHE A 111 7.93 -4.21 -0.67
C PHE A 111 7.79 -3.29 0.55
N THR A 112 8.77 -2.43 0.80
CA THR A 112 8.47 -1.28 1.67
C THR A 112 7.58 -0.30 0.91
N ILE A 113 6.72 0.44 1.61
CA ILE A 113 5.77 1.33 0.94
C ILE A 113 6.46 2.42 0.11
N ARG A 114 7.58 2.97 0.59
CA ARG A 114 8.39 3.98 -0.11
C ARG A 114 9.12 3.39 -1.31
N GLU A 115 9.64 2.18 -1.19
CA GLU A 115 10.24 1.46 -2.32
C GLU A 115 9.21 1.22 -3.42
N PHE A 116 8.02 0.74 -3.05
CA PHE A 116 6.93 0.47 -3.98
C PHE A 116 6.50 1.74 -4.72
N ALA A 117 6.27 2.85 -4.01
CA ALA A 117 5.93 4.14 -4.63
C ALA A 117 6.96 4.57 -5.69
N ARG A 118 8.27 4.52 -5.38
CA ARG A 118 9.32 4.84 -6.36
C ARG A 118 9.28 3.94 -7.59
N MET A 119 8.99 2.65 -7.43
CA MET A 119 8.83 1.74 -8.57
C MET A 119 7.63 2.10 -9.43
N LEU A 120 6.52 2.55 -8.84
CA LEU A 120 5.35 3.01 -9.59
C LEU A 120 5.65 4.28 -10.38
N ASP A 121 6.37 5.25 -9.79
CA ASP A 121 6.77 6.47 -10.50
C ASP A 121 7.62 6.16 -11.74
N VAL A 122 8.54 5.18 -11.64
CA VAL A 122 9.33 4.71 -12.81
C VAL A 122 8.44 4.06 -13.88
N LEU A 123 7.45 3.26 -13.47
CA LEU A 123 6.51 2.63 -14.42
C LEU A 123 5.64 3.68 -15.12
N ASP A 124 5.14 4.67 -14.38
CA ASP A 124 4.29 5.73 -14.93
C ASP A 124 5.08 6.63 -15.89
N GLN A 125 6.34 6.97 -15.56
CA GLN A 125 7.21 7.74 -16.46
C GLN A 125 7.46 6.98 -17.77
N ARG A 126 7.80 5.69 -17.70
CA ARG A 126 8.02 4.86 -18.89
C ARG A 126 6.77 4.71 -19.75
N ALA A 127 5.60 4.61 -19.11
CA ALA A 127 4.33 4.58 -19.83
C ALA A 127 4.07 5.91 -20.55
N ALA A 128 4.32 7.04 -19.90
CA ALA A 128 4.19 8.37 -20.50
C ALA A 128 5.15 8.55 -21.69
N ASP A 129 6.40 8.13 -21.56
CA ASP A 129 7.41 8.22 -22.64
C ASP A 129 7.04 7.36 -23.85
N ALA A 130 6.39 6.20 -23.62
CA ALA A 130 5.97 5.28 -24.68
C ALA A 130 4.65 5.67 -25.36
N ALA A 131 3.76 6.38 -24.66
CA ALA A 131 2.37 6.62 -25.06
C ALA A 131 2.15 7.86 -25.95
N GLY A 132 3.19 8.41 -26.59
CA GLY A 132 3.12 9.65 -27.37
C GLY A 132 1.77 9.91 -28.08
N ASP A 133 1.13 11.05 -27.77
CA ASP A 133 -0.09 11.66 -28.32
C ASP A 133 -1.31 10.76 -28.70
N ALA A 134 -1.43 9.54 -28.17
CA ALA A 134 -2.57 8.69 -28.45
C ALA A 134 -3.74 8.91 -27.45
N PRO A 135 -4.98 9.15 -27.90
CA PRO A 135 -6.12 9.39 -27.01
C PRO A 135 -6.66 8.08 -26.41
N ALA A 136 -7.01 8.12 -25.12
CA ALA A 136 -7.64 7.02 -24.40
C ALA A 136 -9.13 6.92 -24.73
N GLY A 137 -9.56 5.80 -25.33
CA GLY A 137 -10.97 5.47 -25.54
C GLY A 137 -11.65 5.00 -24.25
N LYS A 138 -12.87 5.49 -23.98
CA LYS A 138 -13.69 5.11 -22.81
C LYS A 138 -14.82 4.17 -23.26
N ASN A 139 -14.93 2.98 -22.66
CA ASN A 139 -16.06 2.07 -22.85
C ASN A 139 -16.67 1.72 -21.48
N ASN A 140 -17.95 2.05 -21.29
CA ASN A 140 -18.64 1.86 -20.01
C ASN A 140 -19.24 0.44 -19.89
N ASP A 141 -18.50 -0.49 -19.29
CA ASP A 141 -19.05 -1.70 -18.67
C ASP A 141 -18.42 -1.91 -17.29
N ASP A 142 -19.21 -1.66 -16.23
CA ASP A 142 -18.74 -1.73 -14.84
C ASP A 142 -18.27 -3.13 -14.43
N GLY A 143 -18.83 -4.19 -15.02
CA GLY A 143 -18.45 -5.58 -14.72
C GLY A 143 -17.08 -5.94 -15.31
N GLY A 144 -16.79 -5.47 -16.53
CA GLY A 144 -15.48 -5.61 -17.17
C GLY A 144 -14.39 -4.81 -16.47
N ARG A 145 -14.72 -3.62 -15.96
CA ARG A 145 -13.78 -2.71 -15.29
C ARG A 145 -13.18 -3.28 -14.02
N LEU A 146 -13.97 -3.93 -13.17
CA LEU A 146 -13.49 -4.57 -11.94
C LEU A 146 -12.53 -5.73 -12.24
N ALA A 147 -12.87 -6.56 -13.22
CA ALA A 147 -12.03 -7.69 -13.62
C ALA A 147 -10.70 -7.22 -14.24
N ALA A 148 -10.75 -6.19 -15.10
CA ALA A 148 -9.55 -5.58 -15.67
C ALA A 148 -8.66 -4.93 -14.60
N ASN A 149 -9.25 -4.21 -13.64
CA ASN A 149 -8.51 -3.62 -12.51
C ASN A 149 -7.84 -4.71 -11.67
N THR A 150 -8.58 -5.77 -11.36
CA THR A 150 -8.07 -6.90 -10.58
C THR A 150 -6.91 -7.59 -11.28
N ALA A 151 -7.02 -7.87 -12.59
CA ALA A 151 -5.95 -8.47 -13.37
C ALA A 151 -4.71 -7.56 -13.43
N PHE A 152 -4.90 -6.25 -13.64
CA PHE A 152 -3.83 -5.26 -13.66
C PHE A 152 -3.06 -5.26 -12.34
N TRP A 153 -3.76 -5.09 -11.22
CA TRP A 153 -3.14 -4.98 -9.89
C TRP A 153 -2.53 -6.28 -9.40
N LYS A 154 -3.09 -7.45 -9.74
CA LYS A 154 -2.46 -8.74 -9.44
C LYS A 154 -1.15 -8.96 -10.22
N GLY A 155 -1.00 -8.34 -11.38
CA GLY A 155 0.25 -8.34 -12.17
C GLY A 155 1.26 -7.25 -11.75
N LEU A 156 0.80 -6.20 -11.06
CA LEU A 156 1.62 -5.03 -10.71
C LEU A 156 2.86 -5.36 -9.87
N PRO A 157 2.79 -6.23 -8.83
CA PRO A 157 3.98 -6.60 -8.05
C PRO A 157 5.14 -7.13 -8.90
N ALA A 158 4.83 -7.97 -9.91
CA ALA A 158 5.84 -8.52 -10.81
C ALA A 158 6.46 -7.45 -11.71
N ARG A 159 5.66 -6.50 -12.21
CA ARG A 159 6.12 -5.37 -13.02
C ARG A 159 6.99 -4.42 -12.20
N ALA A 160 6.55 -4.07 -10.99
CA ALA A 160 7.33 -3.25 -10.06
C ALA A 160 8.69 -3.91 -9.75
N ALA A 161 8.70 -5.20 -9.41
CA ALA A 161 9.94 -5.93 -9.17
C ALA A 161 10.91 -5.91 -10.37
N GLY A 162 10.40 -5.86 -11.61
CA GLY A 162 11.22 -5.75 -12.82
C GLY A 162 11.97 -4.42 -12.97
N VAL A 163 11.44 -3.34 -12.39
CA VAL A 163 12.07 -2.00 -12.43
C VAL A 163 12.77 -1.60 -11.13
N ARG A 164 12.80 -2.48 -10.12
CA ARG A 164 13.45 -2.23 -8.81
C ARG A 164 14.87 -1.66 -8.90
N HIS A 165 15.67 -2.12 -9.86
CA HIS A 165 17.04 -1.66 -10.07
C HIS A 165 17.15 -0.18 -10.49
N LEU A 166 16.05 0.42 -10.95
CA LEU A 166 15.96 1.82 -11.38
C LEU A 166 15.35 2.72 -10.31
N SER A 167 14.84 2.15 -9.22
CA SER A 167 14.16 2.85 -8.14
C SER A 167 14.93 2.73 -6.81
N LEU A 168 16.23 2.49 -6.89
CA LEU A 168 17.09 2.36 -5.72
C LEU A 168 17.21 3.73 -5.03
N PRO A 169 17.02 3.81 -3.71
CA PRO A 169 17.26 5.05 -3.00
C PRO A 169 18.76 5.36 -2.91
N ALA A 170 19.08 6.60 -2.55
CA ALA A 170 20.46 7.00 -2.26
C ALA A 170 20.98 6.30 -1.00
N ASP A 171 20.15 6.22 0.05
CA ASP A 171 20.40 5.39 1.24
C ASP A 171 19.32 4.32 1.38
N SER A 172 19.73 3.10 1.71
CA SER A 172 18.82 2.02 2.09
C SER A 172 17.81 2.40 3.18
N ALA A 173 18.18 3.31 4.10
CA ALA A 173 17.31 3.83 5.14
C ALA A 173 16.12 4.65 4.59
N ASP A 174 16.23 5.20 3.37
CA ASP A 174 15.13 5.93 2.71
C ASP A 174 13.98 5.01 2.25
N ASN A 175 14.11 3.69 2.44
CA ASN A 175 13.01 2.75 2.28
C ASN A 175 12.11 2.69 3.51
N ASP A 176 12.61 3.11 4.68
CA ASP A 176 11.97 2.89 5.96
C ASP A 176 11.17 4.13 6.40
N ILE A 177 10.11 3.88 7.16
CA ILE A 177 9.28 4.88 7.83
C ILE A 177 9.63 4.90 9.32
N VAL A 178 9.95 6.09 9.83
CA VAL A 178 10.31 6.31 11.24
C VAL A 178 9.22 5.78 12.19
N ASP A 179 9.63 5.15 13.29
CA ASP A 179 8.68 4.66 14.31
C ASP A 179 8.30 5.76 15.31
N PRO A 180 7.04 6.25 15.32
CA PRO A 180 6.65 7.34 16.20
C PRO A 180 6.18 6.86 17.59
N TYR A 181 6.05 5.54 17.81
CA TYR A 181 5.45 5.03 19.04
C TYR A 181 6.23 5.44 20.29
N ARG A 182 5.54 6.05 21.27
CA ARG A 182 6.13 6.64 22.50
C ARG A 182 7.21 7.70 22.24
N ARG A 183 7.16 8.36 21.08
CA ARG A 183 8.04 9.48 20.72
C ARG A 183 7.28 10.80 20.76
N ALA A 184 8.03 11.90 20.63
CA ALA A 184 7.48 13.25 20.57
C ALA A 184 6.62 13.45 19.30
N PRO A 185 5.65 14.40 19.32
CA PRO A 185 4.77 14.69 18.18
C PRO A 185 5.50 15.01 16.87
N GLU A 186 6.72 15.54 16.94
CA GLU A 186 7.60 15.81 15.79
C GLU A 186 7.89 14.54 14.98
N VAL A 187 8.01 13.39 15.66
CA VAL A 187 8.28 12.11 15.00
C VAL A 187 7.03 11.59 14.27
N TYR A 188 5.82 11.94 14.75
CA TYR A 188 4.58 11.66 14.01
C TYR A 188 4.48 12.50 12.74
N ARG A 189 4.89 13.79 12.80
CA ARG A 189 4.99 14.64 11.61
C ARG A 189 6.00 14.09 10.61
N GLN A 190 7.17 13.66 11.08
CA GLN A 190 8.15 13.01 10.21
C GLN A 190 7.58 11.72 9.57
N MET A 191 6.89 10.88 10.35
CA MET A 191 6.22 9.69 9.82
C MET A 191 5.21 10.05 8.72
N GLU A 192 4.43 11.12 8.92
CA GLU A 192 3.49 11.63 7.92
C GLU A 192 4.21 12.11 6.64
N ASP A 193 5.25 12.92 6.77
CA ASP A 193 6.07 13.42 5.67
C ASP A 193 6.70 12.29 4.84
N GLU A 194 7.08 11.19 5.48
CA GLU A 194 7.66 10.02 4.82
C GLU A 194 6.59 9.11 4.17
N LEU A 195 5.39 9.03 4.76
CA LEU A 195 4.33 8.12 4.35
C LEU A 195 3.39 8.71 3.29
N ALA A 196 3.01 9.98 3.43
CA ALA A 196 2.04 10.63 2.57
C ALA A 196 2.45 10.67 1.08
N PRO A 197 3.70 11.00 0.71
CA PRO A 197 4.13 10.97 -0.70
C PRO A 197 4.00 9.58 -1.31
N ALA A 198 4.31 8.52 -0.53
CA ALA A 198 4.19 7.15 -1.01
C ALA A 198 2.72 6.75 -1.25
N ILE A 199 1.81 7.12 -0.36
CA ILE A 199 0.36 6.92 -0.55
C ILE A 199 -0.13 7.67 -1.80
N VAL A 200 0.27 8.93 -1.97
CA VAL A 200 -0.12 9.76 -3.12
C VAL A 200 0.36 9.15 -4.43
N SER A 201 1.60 8.65 -4.50
CA SER A 201 2.13 7.96 -5.69
C SER A 201 1.31 6.70 -6.01
N ILE A 202 0.99 5.86 -5.01
CA ILE A 202 0.16 4.66 -5.21
C ILE A 202 -1.24 5.03 -5.72
N LEU A 203 -1.88 6.04 -5.15
CA LEU A 203 -3.21 6.49 -5.59
C LEU A 203 -3.18 7.16 -6.96
N ARG A 204 -2.12 7.89 -7.30
CA ARG A 204 -1.90 8.44 -8.64
C ARG A 204 -1.79 7.32 -9.67
N HIS A 205 -0.97 6.32 -9.41
CA HIS A 205 -0.82 5.15 -10.28
C HIS A 205 -2.17 4.46 -10.52
N ALA A 206 -2.97 4.29 -9.47
CA ALA A 206 -4.31 3.73 -9.57
C ALA A 206 -5.21 4.54 -10.52
N ARG A 207 -5.21 5.86 -10.40
CA ARG A 207 -6.02 6.77 -11.24
C ARG A 207 -5.57 6.78 -12.70
N LEU A 208 -4.27 6.78 -12.95
CA LEU A 208 -3.72 6.80 -14.32
C LEU A 208 -3.97 5.49 -15.07
N ASN A 209 -4.02 4.37 -14.34
CA ASN A 209 -4.13 3.04 -14.92
C ASN A 209 -5.49 2.40 -14.66
N THR A 210 -6.51 3.19 -14.27
CA THR A 210 -7.87 2.67 -14.14
C THR A 210 -8.36 2.25 -15.53
N PRO A 211 -8.74 0.98 -15.73
CA PRO A 211 -9.30 0.55 -17.00
C PRO A 211 -10.55 1.37 -17.33
N ALA A 212 -10.66 1.78 -18.60
CA ALA A 212 -11.83 2.44 -19.15
C ALA A 212 -13.11 1.61 -18.92
#